data_AF-A0A0D0VGZ3-F1
#
_entry.id   AF-A0A0D0VGZ3-F1
#
_cell.length_a   1.000
_cell.length_b   1.000
_cell.length_c   1.000
_cell.angle_alpha   90.00
_cell.angle_beta   90.00
_cell.angle_gamma   90.00
#
_symmetry.space_group_name_H-M   'P 1'
#
loop_
_entity.id
_entity.type
_entity.pdbx_description
1 polymer ?
#
loop_
_entity_poly.entity_id
_entity_poly.type
_entity_poly.pdbx_seq_one_letter_code
_entity_poly.pdbx_strand_id
1 'polypeptide(L)'
;MPFTPVHSFVGALLLHLSTSQILEDTGRVFGISGIVSGAVLVGREGWRWAVVSGLVAGPALAAVTGVKGLFPGQGLSALETIGKGKLALAGLLVGLGSRISNGCTSGHMLCGVARLSVRSIVATVTFFATAVITGNIFPQYPIPSTPAYSIELPSLPTTVALICVPLVARFTLQAKSTALTRMKSVPKIARLLPYFVSSLIFSIGLSLSGMTDPSKVSGFLRFPNPQCWDPSLLVVVLGGVLPNMIHYAFLINKNKKLGNGQSKPKPKFNWESWQVPTRKDIDSKLLMGAAIFGVGWGLMGICPGPALVSLGSALIDVCFGSGSWQGLGKVSTFLGTMLLGMAAGGSI
;
A
#
# COMPACT_ATOMS: atom_id res chain seq x y z
N MET A 1 9.23 -2.95 -18.02
CA MET A 1 10.19 -3.76 -17.23
C MET A 1 9.72 -5.21 -17.28
N PRO A 2 10.65 -6.17 -17.16
CA PRO A 2 10.32 -7.59 -17.08
C PRO A 2 9.61 -7.94 -15.76
N PHE A 3 8.96 -9.10 -15.77
CA PHE A 3 8.23 -9.68 -14.65
C PHE A 3 9.20 -10.22 -13.58
N THR A 4 9.06 -9.74 -12.34
CA THR A 4 9.95 -10.11 -11.22
C THR A 4 9.21 -10.87 -10.12
N PRO A 5 8.87 -12.16 -10.33
CA PRO A 5 7.96 -12.91 -9.45
C PRO A 5 8.47 -13.02 -8.01
N VAL A 6 9.77 -13.26 -7.81
CA VAL A 6 10.34 -13.49 -6.48
C VAL A 6 10.25 -12.22 -5.62
N HIS A 7 10.65 -11.08 -6.17
CA HIS A 7 10.55 -9.77 -5.51
C HIS A 7 9.08 -9.41 -5.22
N SER A 8 8.20 -9.59 -6.22
CA SER A 8 6.76 -9.35 -6.08
C SER A 8 6.14 -10.18 -4.95
N PHE A 9 6.51 -11.46 -4.85
CA PHE A 9 6.02 -12.36 -3.80
C PHE A 9 6.55 -11.99 -2.41
N VAL A 10 7.85 -11.75 -2.27
CA VAL A 10 8.46 -11.37 -0.98
C VAL A 10 7.90 -10.04 -0.49
N GLY A 11 7.78 -9.05 -1.39
CA GLY A 11 7.12 -7.78 -1.08
C GLY A 11 5.69 -7.98 -0.64
N ALA A 12 4.91 -8.81 -1.34
CA ALA A 12 3.52 -9.12 -0.99
C ALA A 12 3.39 -9.80 0.38
N LEU A 13 4.32 -10.71 0.73
CA LEU A 13 4.38 -11.31 2.05
C LEU A 13 4.57 -10.23 3.12
N LEU A 14 5.48 -9.27 2.93
CA LEU A 14 5.67 -8.15 3.88
C LEU A 14 4.41 -7.29 4.04
N LEU A 15 3.66 -7.05 2.95
CA LEU A 15 2.38 -6.35 3.02
C LEU A 15 1.38 -7.14 3.88
N HIS A 16 1.31 -8.46 3.72
CA HIS A 16 0.53 -9.35 4.59
C HIS A 16 1.02 -9.26 6.04
N LEU A 17 2.33 -9.40 6.30
CA LEU A 17 2.91 -9.34 7.65
C LEU A 17 2.50 -8.07 8.39
N SER A 18 2.63 -6.93 7.72
CA SER A 18 2.32 -5.62 8.27
C SER A 18 0.83 -5.46 8.56
N THR A 19 -0.02 -5.76 7.58
CA THR A 19 -1.47 -5.51 7.69
C THR A 19 -2.16 -6.46 8.65
N SER A 20 -1.77 -7.74 8.66
CA SER A 20 -2.23 -8.71 9.66
C SER A 20 -1.83 -8.31 11.07
N GLN A 21 -0.56 -7.92 11.27
CA GLN A 21 -0.09 -7.54 12.61
C GLN A 21 -0.79 -6.27 13.13
N ILE A 22 -1.01 -5.26 12.29
CA ILE A 22 -1.77 -4.06 12.72
C ILE A 22 -3.18 -4.43 13.16
N LEU A 23 -3.83 -5.32 12.40
CA LEU A 23 -5.18 -5.77 12.73
C LEU A 23 -5.22 -6.52 14.06
N GLU A 24 -4.30 -7.44 14.30
CA GLU A 24 -4.21 -8.17 15.57
C GLU A 24 -3.85 -7.24 16.74
N ASP A 25 -2.85 -6.38 16.55
CA ASP A 25 -2.34 -5.51 17.61
C ASP A 25 -3.37 -4.44 18.03
N THR A 26 -4.07 -3.86 17.06
CA THR A 26 -4.85 -2.62 17.26
C THR A 26 -6.33 -2.75 16.90
N GLY A 27 -6.75 -3.82 16.24
CA GLY A 27 -8.14 -3.98 15.79
C GLY A 27 -8.55 -3.00 14.68
N ARG A 28 -7.57 -2.37 14.01
CA ARG A 28 -7.79 -1.40 12.94
C ARG A 28 -7.37 -1.97 11.58
N VAL A 29 -7.98 -1.45 10.52
CA VAL A 29 -7.65 -1.81 9.14
C VAL A 29 -6.63 -0.84 8.56
N PHE A 30 -5.65 -1.35 7.82
CA PHE A 30 -4.58 -0.55 7.21
C PHE A 30 -5.02 0.13 5.90
N GLY A 31 -6.01 1.02 5.99
CA GLY A 31 -6.51 1.79 4.84
C GLY A 31 -5.78 3.13 4.67
N ILE A 32 -4.77 3.18 3.79
CA ILE A 32 -3.84 4.33 3.69
C ILE A 32 -4.58 5.65 3.39
N SER A 33 -5.53 5.69 2.45
CA SER A 33 -6.25 6.93 2.13
C SER A 33 -7.06 7.48 3.31
N GLY A 34 -7.69 6.61 4.10
CA GLY A 34 -8.40 7.00 5.32
C GLY A 34 -7.44 7.50 6.40
N ILE A 35 -6.26 6.87 6.52
CA ILE A 35 -5.21 7.28 7.44
C ILE A 35 -4.64 8.66 7.06
N VAL A 36 -4.32 8.87 5.78
CA VAL A 36 -3.75 10.12 5.26
C VAL A 36 -4.75 11.27 5.36
N SER A 37 -5.96 11.09 4.79
CA SER A 37 -7.01 12.12 4.90
C SER A 37 -7.36 12.40 6.37
N GLY A 38 -7.40 11.36 7.21
CA GLY A 38 -7.61 11.50 8.63
C GLY A 38 -6.51 12.29 9.33
N ALA A 39 -5.24 12.07 9.00
CA ALA A 39 -4.09 12.74 9.61
C ALA A 39 -4.00 14.22 9.24
N VAL A 40 -4.30 14.53 7.97
CA VAL A 40 -4.11 15.86 7.38
C VAL A 40 -5.36 16.72 7.47
N LEU A 41 -6.56 16.18 7.23
CA LEU A 41 -7.78 16.96 7.02
C LEU A 41 -8.75 16.96 8.22
N VAL A 42 -8.76 15.90 9.04
CA VAL A 42 -9.79 15.74 10.09
C VAL A 42 -9.24 15.99 11.48
N GLY A 43 -8.13 15.35 11.85
CA GLY A 43 -7.61 15.46 13.22
C GLY A 43 -6.25 14.79 13.39
N ARG A 44 -5.37 15.44 14.17
CA ARG A 44 -3.99 15.02 14.43
C ARG A 44 -3.89 13.85 15.40
N GLU A 45 -4.60 12.76 15.13
CA GLU A 45 -4.43 11.51 15.89
C GLU A 45 -3.01 10.97 15.67
N GLY A 46 -2.23 10.84 16.74
CA GLY A 46 -0.81 10.50 16.66
C GLY A 46 -0.52 9.17 15.95
N TRP A 47 -1.43 8.19 16.02
CA TRP A 47 -1.24 6.90 15.35
C TRP A 47 -1.27 7.01 13.82
N ARG A 48 -2.06 7.94 13.27
CA ARG A 48 -2.12 8.14 11.81
C ARG A 48 -0.81 8.72 11.30
N TRP A 49 -0.28 9.70 12.03
CA TRP A 49 1.04 10.27 11.75
C TRP A 49 2.17 9.27 11.94
N ALA A 50 2.05 8.35 12.90
CA ALA A 50 3.00 7.24 13.05
C ALA A 50 2.99 6.28 11.85
N VAL A 51 1.83 6.02 11.24
CA VAL A 51 1.74 5.26 9.98
C VAL A 51 2.35 6.04 8.82
N VAL A 52 2.01 7.32 8.67
CA VAL A 52 2.54 8.17 7.59
C VAL A 52 4.06 8.29 7.70
N SER A 53 4.59 8.52 8.90
CA SER A 53 6.03 8.63 9.11
C SER A 53 6.76 7.32 8.85
N GLY A 54 6.20 6.16 9.24
CA GLY A 54 6.82 4.88 8.92
C GLY A 54 6.78 4.54 7.42
N LEU A 55 5.72 4.94 6.70
CA LEU A 55 5.68 4.85 5.24
C LEU A 55 6.75 5.71 4.55
N VAL A 56 6.97 6.93 5.03
CA VAL A 56 7.98 7.85 4.49
C VAL A 56 9.40 7.46 4.92
N ALA A 57 9.58 6.85 6.10
CA ALA A 57 10.88 6.43 6.62
C ALA A 57 11.41 5.12 6.03
N GLY A 58 10.55 4.27 5.45
CA GLY A 58 10.95 2.98 4.90
C GLY A 58 12.07 3.03 3.85
N PRO A 59 12.04 3.95 2.86
CA PRO A 59 13.14 4.14 1.92
C PRO A 59 14.47 4.53 2.57
N ALA A 60 14.42 5.34 3.64
CA ALA A 60 15.62 5.72 4.39
C ALA A 60 16.24 4.50 5.07
N LEU A 61 15.43 3.67 5.73
CA LEU A 61 15.91 2.43 6.32
C LEU A 61 16.50 1.52 5.24
N ALA A 62 15.79 1.36 4.12
CA ALA A 62 16.27 0.52 3.02
C ALA A 62 17.60 1.00 2.44
N ALA A 63 17.83 2.31 2.36
CA ALA A 63 19.09 2.87 1.91
C ALA A 63 20.22 2.57 2.91
N VAL A 64 20.00 2.79 4.21
CA VAL A 64 21.01 2.58 5.26
C VAL A 64 21.34 1.11 5.47
N THR A 65 20.37 0.20 5.31
CA THR A 65 20.59 -1.24 5.47
C THR A 65 21.02 -1.94 4.18
N GLY A 66 21.20 -1.22 3.08
CA GLY A 66 21.53 -1.78 1.76
C GLY A 66 20.38 -2.54 1.07
N VAL A 67 19.21 -2.65 1.72
CA VAL A 67 18.01 -3.32 1.17
C VAL A 67 17.49 -2.62 -0.09
N LYS A 68 17.79 -1.33 -0.28
CA LYS A 68 17.47 -0.58 -1.51
C LYS A 68 18.04 -1.27 -2.76
N GLY A 69 19.19 -1.94 -2.65
CA GLY A 69 19.79 -2.70 -3.75
C GLY A 69 18.98 -3.94 -4.19
N LEU A 70 17.99 -4.36 -3.39
CA LEU A 70 17.08 -5.46 -3.70
C LEU A 70 15.84 -5.00 -4.48
N PHE A 71 15.69 -3.70 -4.78
CA PHE A 71 14.48 -3.19 -5.42
C PHE A 71 14.56 -3.36 -6.95
N PRO A 72 13.62 -4.09 -7.58
CA PRO A 72 13.73 -4.51 -8.97
C PRO A 72 13.25 -3.45 -9.98
N GLY A 73 13.35 -2.16 -9.67
CA GLY A 73 12.68 -1.09 -10.42
C GLY A 73 13.49 0.20 -10.53
N GLN A 74 13.11 1.04 -11.50
CA GLN A 74 13.74 2.35 -11.71
C GLN A 74 13.19 3.43 -10.77
N GLY A 75 12.12 3.11 -10.02
CA GLY A 75 11.62 3.98 -8.95
C GLY A 75 11.17 5.33 -9.49
N LEU A 76 11.78 6.42 -8.99
CA LEU A 76 11.42 7.80 -9.35
C LEU A 76 11.84 8.20 -10.77
N SER A 77 12.80 7.52 -11.38
CA SER A 77 13.24 7.83 -12.75
C SER A 77 12.09 7.63 -13.75
N ALA A 78 11.16 6.72 -13.44
CA ALA A 78 9.94 6.52 -14.24
C ALA A 78 9.03 7.76 -14.26
N LEU A 79 9.18 8.69 -13.31
CA LEU A 79 8.44 9.96 -13.25
C LEU A 79 9.09 11.08 -14.05
N GLU A 80 10.36 10.98 -14.42
CA GLU A 80 11.11 12.07 -15.07
C GLU A 80 10.57 12.43 -16.44
N THR A 81 9.99 11.47 -17.16
CA THR A 81 9.36 11.68 -18.47
C THR A 81 7.93 12.23 -18.39
N ILE A 82 7.35 12.31 -17.20
CA ILE A 82 5.92 12.65 -17.02
C ILE A 82 5.72 14.15 -16.75
N GLY A 83 4.81 14.78 -17.48
CA GLY A 83 4.42 16.18 -17.27
C GLY A 83 3.64 16.38 -15.96
N LYS A 84 3.92 17.49 -15.26
CA LYS A 84 3.29 17.82 -13.96
C LYS A 84 1.76 17.92 -14.03
N GLY A 85 1.20 18.38 -15.14
CA GLY A 85 -0.25 18.49 -15.32
C GLY A 85 -0.97 17.15 -15.25
N LYS A 86 -0.39 16.11 -15.88
CA LYS A 86 -0.95 14.76 -15.85
C LYS A 86 -0.86 14.13 -14.46
N LEU A 87 0.26 14.35 -13.76
CA LEU A 87 0.42 13.95 -12.36
C LEU A 87 -0.57 14.66 -11.44
N ALA A 88 -0.80 15.95 -11.65
CA ALA A 88 -1.76 16.73 -10.87
C ALA A 88 -3.19 16.24 -11.07
N LEU A 89 -3.60 15.98 -12.32
CA LEU A 89 -4.91 15.41 -12.63
C LEU A 89 -5.09 14.03 -12.00
N ALA A 90 -4.11 13.15 -12.15
CA ALA A 90 -4.17 11.82 -11.57
C ALA A 90 -4.20 11.85 -10.04
N GLY A 91 -3.38 12.69 -9.41
CA GLY A 91 -3.41 12.92 -7.96
C GLY A 91 -4.79 13.36 -7.51
N LEU A 92 -5.36 14.39 -8.14
CA LEU A 92 -6.70 14.90 -7.84
C LEU A 92 -7.78 13.80 -7.95
N LEU A 93 -7.81 13.03 -9.03
CA LEU A 93 -8.77 11.95 -9.25
C LEU A 93 -8.60 10.82 -8.23
N VAL A 94 -7.36 10.39 -7.96
CA VAL A 94 -7.05 9.38 -6.93
C VAL A 94 -7.52 9.87 -5.55
N GLY A 95 -7.26 11.12 -5.21
CA GLY A 95 -7.69 11.74 -3.96
C GLY A 95 -9.21 11.77 -3.82
N LEU A 96 -9.89 12.33 -4.83
CA LEU A 96 -11.34 12.46 -4.88
C LEU A 96 -12.03 11.09 -4.80
N GLY A 97 -11.64 10.17 -5.68
CA GLY A 97 -12.23 8.83 -5.74
C GLY A 97 -12.01 8.02 -4.47
N SER A 98 -10.81 8.10 -3.88
CA SER A 98 -10.51 7.38 -2.63
C SER A 98 -11.31 7.90 -1.44
N ARG A 99 -11.63 9.20 -1.42
CA ARG A 99 -12.46 9.80 -0.39
C ARG A 99 -13.93 9.40 -0.54
N ILE A 100 -14.49 9.54 -1.74
CA ILE A 100 -15.90 9.23 -2.02
C ILE A 100 -16.18 7.73 -1.78
N SER A 101 -15.28 6.83 -2.20
CA SER A 101 -15.44 5.39 -1.99
C SER A 101 -15.13 4.94 -0.55
N ASN A 102 -14.58 5.83 0.29
CA ASN A 102 -14.10 5.54 1.64
C ASN A 102 -13.03 4.43 1.67
N GLY A 103 -12.09 4.47 0.72
CA GLY A 103 -11.04 3.48 0.61
C GLY A 103 -10.17 3.62 -0.64
N CYS A 104 -9.10 2.85 -0.71
CA CYS A 104 -8.24 2.70 -1.90
C CYS A 104 -7.79 1.24 -2.00
N THR A 105 -6.80 0.93 -2.83
CA THR A 105 -6.24 -0.42 -2.99
C THR A 105 -5.88 -1.09 -1.66
N SER A 106 -5.18 -0.44 -0.73
CA SER A 106 -4.85 -1.04 0.58
C SER A 106 -6.09 -1.32 1.45
N GLY A 107 -7.09 -0.43 1.44
CA GLY A 107 -8.32 -0.59 2.23
C GLY A 107 -9.30 -1.61 1.63
N HIS A 108 -9.59 -1.49 0.34
CA HIS A 108 -10.57 -2.31 -0.37
C HIS A 108 -9.98 -3.62 -0.90
N MET A 109 -8.87 -3.59 -1.63
CA MET A 109 -8.27 -4.82 -2.17
C MET A 109 -7.52 -5.59 -1.07
N LEU A 110 -6.47 -5.00 -0.47
CA LEU A 110 -5.59 -5.76 0.41
C LEU A 110 -6.27 -6.21 1.72
N CYS A 111 -6.97 -5.29 2.39
CA CYS A 111 -7.64 -5.60 3.65
C CYS A 111 -9.15 -5.90 3.50
N GLY A 112 -9.82 -5.37 2.48
CA GLY A 112 -11.27 -5.50 2.32
C GLY A 112 -11.69 -6.83 1.71
N VAL A 113 -11.07 -7.22 0.59
CA VAL A 113 -11.27 -8.52 -0.07
C VAL A 113 -10.83 -9.65 0.85
N ALA A 114 -9.72 -9.49 1.58
CA ALA A 114 -9.27 -10.47 2.57
C ALA A 114 -10.31 -10.74 3.69
N ARG A 115 -11.17 -9.76 3.99
CA ARG A 115 -12.26 -9.92 4.96
C ARG A 115 -13.57 -10.40 4.34
N LEU A 116 -13.55 -10.75 3.05
CA LEU A 116 -14.74 -11.12 2.26
C LEU A 116 -15.85 -10.06 2.30
N SER A 117 -15.47 -8.78 2.34
CA SER A 117 -16.42 -7.67 2.33
C SER A 117 -16.96 -7.48 0.90
N VAL A 118 -18.26 -7.75 0.70
CA VAL A 118 -18.94 -7.53 -0.60
C VAL A 118 -18.74 -6.10 -1.09
N ARG A 119 -18.92 -5.10 -0.22
CA ARG A 119 -18.65 -3.68 -0.52
C ARG A 119 -17.24 -3.48 -1.09
N SER A 120 -16.24 -4.12 -0.50
CA SER A 120 -14.84 -3.96 -0.93
C SER A 120 -14.52 -4.74 -2.20
N ILE A 121 -15.14 -5.90 -2.41
CA ILE A 121 -15.02 -6.68 -3.65
C ILE A 121 -15.58 -5.86 -4.81
N VAL A 122 -16.79 -5.31 -4.66
CA VAL A 122 -17.43 -4.48 -5.68
C VAL A 122 -16.58 -3.26 -6.00
N ALA A 123 -16.14 -2.51 -4.99
CA ALA A 123 -15.24 -1.37 -5.20
C ALA A 123 -13.96 -1.78 -5.94
N THR A 124 -13.36 -2.92 -5.56
CA THR A 124 -12.15 -3.45 -6.18
C THR A 124 -12.35 -3.77 -7.66
N VAL A 125 -13.40 -4.49 -7.99
CA VAL A 125 -13.75 -4.79 -9.39
C VAL A 125 -13.97 -3.50 -10.19
N THR A 126 -14.71 -2.55 -9.64
CA THR A 126 -15.01 -1.27 -10.32
C THR A 126 -13.75 -0.46 -10.61
N PHE A 127 -12.87 -0.25 -9.62
CA PHE A 127 -11.67 0.54 -9.86
C PHE A 127 -10.64 -0.18 -10.72
N PHE A 128 -10.55 -1.52 -10.66
CA PHE A 128 -9.66 -2.27 -11.56
C PHE A 128 -10.14 -2.20 -13.00
N ALA A 129 -11.45 -2.39 -13.24
CA ALA A 129 -12.01 -2.33 -14.58
C ALA A 129 -11.76 -0.96 -15.22
N THR A 130 -12.07 0.12 -14.50
CA THR A 130 -11.86 1.48 -14.98
C THR A 130 -10.36 1.83 -15.14
N ALA A 131 -9.49 1.31 -14.27
CA ALA A 131 -8.05 1.50 -14.41
C ALA A 131 -7.46 0.77 -15.62
N VAL A 132 -7.91 -0.46 -15.90
CA VAL A 132 -7.49 -1.21 -17.09
C VAL A 132 -7.95 -0.50 -18.36
N ILE A 133 -9.21 -0.06 -18.41
CA ILE A 133 -9.73 0.72 -19.54
C ILE A 133 -8.90 1.99 -19.75
N THR A 134 -8.66 2.75 -18.67
CA THR A 134 -7.92 4.01 -18.74
C THR A 134 -6.46 3.79 -19.15
N GLY A 135 -5.79 2.77 -18.61
CA GLY A 135 -4.40 2.46 -18.93
C GLY A 135 -4.18 2.00 -20.37
N ASN A 136 -5.20 1.39 -20.99
CA ASN A 136 -5.16 1.03 -22.41
C ASN A 136 -5.49 2.22 -23.33
N ILE A 137 -6.41 3.11 -22.95
CA ILE A 137 -6.75 4.31 -23.74
C ILE A 137 -5.61 5.35 -23.68
N PHE A 138 -5.00 5.52 -22.50
CA PHE A 138 -3.95 6.51 -22.25
C PHE A 138 -2.64 5.83 -21.82
N PRO A 139 -1.95 5.10 -22.73
CA PRO A 139 -0.71 4.41 -22.39
C PRO A 139 0.36 5.42 -21.95
N GLN A 140 0.96 5.18 -20.78
CA GLN A 140 2.00 6.06 -20.22
C GLN A 140 3.39 5.76 -20.76
N TYR A 141 3.66 4.48 -20.97
CA TYR A 141 4.98 3.97 -21.31
C TYR A 141 4.92 3.30 -22.69
N PRO A 142 5.99 3.44 -23.49
CA PRO A 142 6.07 2.76 -24.78
C PRO A 142 6.04 1.24 -24.60
N ILE A 143 5.73 0.53 -25.69
CA ILE A 143 5.80 -0.92 -25.71
C ILE A 143 7.26 -1.34 -25.46
N PRO A 144 7.53 -2.20 -24.46
CA PRO A 144 8.88 -2.65 -24.19
C PRO A 144 9.41 -3.51 -25.33
N SER A 145 10.73 -3.48 -25.57
CA SER A 145 11.39 -4.29 -26.60
C SER A 145 11.35 -5.79 -26.30
N THR A 146 11.30 -6.16 -25.02
CA THR A 146 11.01 -7.51 -24.55
C THR A 146 9.59 -7.57 -23.98
N PRO A 147 8.87 -8.70 -24.14
CA PRO A 147 7.53 -8.83 -23.57
C PRO A 147 7.55 -8.62 -22.06
N ALA A 148 6.62 -7.82 -21.53
CA ALA A 148 6.59 -7.47 -20.11
C ALA A 148 6.47 -8.68 -19.17
N TYR A 149 5.90 -9.80 -19.63
CA TYR A 149 5.83 -11.05 -18.87
C TYR A 149 7.15 -11.84 -18.80
N SER A 150 8.21 -11.40 -19.49
CA SER A 150 9.51 -12.08 -19.46
C SER A 150 10.03 -12.16 -18.02
N ILE A 151 10.34 -13.37 -17.55
CA ILE A 151 10.75 -13.59 -16.16
C ILE A 151 12.19 -13.15 -15.96
N GLU A 152 12.40 -12.30 -14.96
CA GLU A 152 13.73 -11.95 -14.44
C GLU A 152 13.90 -12.55 -13.03
N LEU A 153 14.87 -13.46 -12.90
CA LEU A 153 15.20 -14.11 -11.63
C LEU A 153 16.35 -13.37 -10.92
N PRO A 154 16.26 -13.20 -9.59
CA PRO A 154 17.35 -12.61 -8.82
C PRO A 154 18.59 -13.51 -8.81
N SER A 155 19.77 -12.90 -8.65
CA SER A 155 21.01 -13.63 -8.37
C SER A 155 20.93 -14.40 -7.05
N LEU A 156 21.79 -15.40 -6.85
CA LEU A 156 21.79 -16.21 -5.62
C LEU A 156 21.95 -15.35 -4.34
N PRO A 157 22.89 -14.38 -4.24
CA PRO A 157 23.00 -13.52 -3.07
C PRO A 157 21.73 -12.71 -2.81
N THR A 158 21.12 -12.17 -3.87
CA THR A 158 19.86 -11.42 -3.82
C THR A 158 18.73 -12.31 -3.32
N THR A 159 18.66 -13.55 -3.81
CA THR A 159 17.66 -14.54 -3.40
C THR A 159 17.76 -14.85 -1.90
N VAL A 160 18.97 -15.10 -1.40
CA VAL A 160 19.20 -15.33 0.05
C VAL A 160 18.77 -14.12 0.87
N ALA A 161 19.17 -12.91 0.45
CA ALA A 161 18.76 -11.67 1.13
C ALA A 161 17.23 -11.51 1.15
N LEU A 162 16.55 -11.78 0.04
CA LEU A 162 15.09 -11.72 -0.07
C LEU A 162 14.38 -12.72 0.87
N ILE A 163 14.96 -13.89 1.15
CA ILE A 163 14.41 -14.84 2.12
C ILE A 163 14.60 -14.35 3.56
N CYS A 164 15.73 -13.70 3.87
CA CYS A 164 16.01 -13.16 5.20
C CYS A 164 15.07 -12.01 5.57
N VAL A 165 14.70 -11.15 4.61
CA VAL A 165 13.86 -9.96 4.83
C VAL A 165 12.53 -10.26 5.56
N PRO A 166 11.65 -11.19 5.12
CA PRO A 166 10.41 -11.49 5.81
C PRO A 166 10.62 -12.14 7.19
N LEU A 167 11.72 -12.89 7.39
CA LEU A 167 12.06 -13.47 8.69
C LEU A 167 12.43 -12.39 9.69
N VAL A 168 13.28 -11.44 9.29
CA VAL A 168 13.64 -10.26 10.10
C VAL A 168 12.39 -9.45 10.41
N ALA A 169 11.53 -9.19 9.42
CA ALA A 169 10.27 -8.47 9.64
C ALA A 169 9.36 -9.18 10.66
N ARG A 170 9.18 -10.50 10.56
CA ARG A 170 8.42 -11.29 11.56
C ARG A 170 9.05 -11.19 12.94
N PHE A 171 10.37 -11.35 13.04
CA PHE A 171 11.10 -11.23 14.31
C PHE A 171 10.91 -9.85 14.94
N THR A 172 11.08 -8.77 14.18
CA THR A 172 10.88 -7.39 14.66
C THR A 172 9.45 -7.16 15.17
N LEU A 173 8.44 -7.63 14.43
CA LEU A 173 7.03 -7.51 14.85
C LEU A 173 6.76 -8.27 16.16
N GLN A 174 7.30 -9.49 16.29
CA GLN A 174 7.15 -10.31 17.48
C GLN A 174 7.90 -9.76 18.68
N ALA A 175 9.14 -9.30 18.49
CA ALA A 175 9.95 -8.67 19.53
C ALA A 175 9.26 -7.41 20.08
N LYS A 176 8.79 -6.53 19.18
CA LYS A 176 7.97 -5.35 19.53
C LYS A 176 6.74 -5.73 20.35
N SER A 177 5.97 -6.69 19.85
CA SER A 177 4.72 -7.10 20.49
C SER A 177 4.97 -7.69 21.88
N THR A 178 6.01 -8.53 22.01
CA THR A 178 6.43 -9.12 23.29
C THR A 178 6.89 -8.05 24.27
N ALA A 179 7.75 -7.12 23.83
CA ALA A 179 8.24 -6.02 24.66
C ALA A 179 7.09 -5.18 25.23
N LEU A 180 6.15 -4.75 24.38
CA LEU A 180 5.00 -3.94 24.81
C LEU A 180 4.05 -4.70 25.75
N THR A 181 3.83 -6.01 25.54
CA THR A 181 2.98 -6.81 26.44
C THR A 181 3.60 -7.09 27.81
N ARG A 182 4.94 -7.05 27.92
CA ARG A 182 5.65 -7.26 29.20
C ARG A 182 5.72 -6.01 30.07
N MET A 183 5.47 -4.83 29.51
CA MET A 183 5.45 -3.58 30.26
C MET A 183 4.19 -3.48 31.12
N LYS A 184 4.34 -3.24 32.43
CA LYS A 184 3.21 -2.99 33.34
C LYS A 184 2.40 -1.75 32.93
N SER A 185 3.09 -0.69 32.51
CA SER A 185 2.48 0.56 32.04
C SER A 185 3.17 1.03 30.76
N VAL A 186 2.43 1.06 29.65
CA VAL A 186 2.96 1.50 28.35
C VAL A 186 2.77 3.01 28.20
N PRO A 187 3.85 3.80 28.08
CA PRO A 187 3.77 5.25 27.92
C PRO A 187 3.10 5.63 26.59
N LYS A 188 2.45 6.78 26.53
CA LYS A 188 1.65 7.22 25.36
C LYS A 188 2.45 7.18 24.04
N ILE A 189 3.72 7.59 24.06
CA ILE A 189 4.57 7.58 22.87
C ILE A 189 4.86 6.16 22.38
N ALA A 190 5.10 5.20 23.29
CA ALA A 190 5.37 3.81 22.93
C ALA A 190 4.14 3.11 22.33
N ARG A 191 2.92 3.61 22.60
CA ARG A 191 1.69 3.12 21.95
C ARG A 191 1.64 3.41 20.46
N LEU A 192 2.48 4.32 19.95
CA LEU A 192 2.60 4.62 18.52
C LEU A 192 3.51 3.63 17.78
N LEU A 193 4.36 2.89 18.51
CA LEU A 193 5.33 1.97 17.95
C LEU A 193 4.73 0.87 17.06
N PRO A 194 3.57 0.24 17.39
CA PRO A 194 2.93 -0.74 16.51
C PRO A 194 2.58 -0.19 15.13
N TYR A 195 2.10 1.04 15.07
CA TYR A 195 1.76 1.73 13.83
C TYR A 195 3.00 2.04 13.00
N PHE A 196 4.01 2.62 13.64
CA PHE A 196 5.27 2.98 12.98
C PHE A 196 5.99 1.74 12.42
N VAL A 197 6.27 0.73 13.24
CA VAL A 197 7.03 -0.46 12.81
C VAL A 197 6.32 -1.22 11.70
N SER A 198 5.01 -1.43 11.83
CA SER A 198 4.25 -2.15 10.81
C SER A 198 4.18 -1.34 9.51
N SER A 199 4.00 -0.02 9.57
CA SER A 199 3.99 0.82 8.35
C SER A 199 5.36 0.90 7.68
N LEU A 200 6.46 0.83 8.44
CA LEU A 200 7.81 0.73 7.90
C LEU A 200 7.99 -0.57 7.12
N ILE A 201 7.57 -1.71 7.68
CA ILE A 201 7.59 -3.01 6.99
C ILE A 201 6.70 -2.97 5.74
N PHE A 202 5.53 -2.31 5.83
CA PHE A 202 4.66 -2.11 4.68
C PHE A 202 5.35 -1.32 3.56
N SER A 203 6.09 -0.26 3.91
CA SER A 203 6.84 0.54 2.96
C SER A 203 7.89 -0.28 2.22
N ILE A 204 8.67 -1.10 2.93
CA ILE A 204 9.66 -1.99 2.32
C ILE A 204 8.97 -3.02 1.42
N GLY A 205 7.81 -3.54 1.85
CA GLY A 205 6.97 -4.42 1.05
C GLY A 205 6.47 -3.79 -0.25
N LEU A 206 6.07 -2.51 -0.22
CA LEU A 206 5.65 -1.79 -1.42
C LEU A 206 6.81 -1.61 -2.40
N SER A 207 8.01 -1.30 -1.91
CA SER A 207 9.19 -1.15 -2.76
C SER A 207 9.64 -2.48 -3.37
N LEU A 208 9.74 -3.54 -2.58
CA LEU A 208 10.12 -4.88 -3.06
C LEU A 208 9.09 -5.46 -4.02
N SER A 209 7.80 -5.22 -3.77
CA SER A 209 6.76 -5.74 -4.66
C SER A 209 6.76 -5.08 -6.04
N GLY A 210 7.44 -3.94 -6.19
CA GLY A 210 7.45 -3.12 -7.39
C GLY A 210 6.26 -2.15 -7.47
N MET A 211 5.40 -2.08 -6.45
CA MET A 211 4.22 -1.20 -6.46
C MET A 211 4.57 0.28 -6.31
N THR A 212 5.79 0.61 -5.91
CA THR A 212 6.32 1.99 -5.92
C THR A 212 6.78 2.45 -7.29
N ASP A 213 6.89 1.53 -8.26
CA ASP A 213 7.29 1.84 -9.63
C ASP A 213 6.06 2.01 -10.52
N PRO A 214 5.75 3.23 -10.98
CA PRO A 214 4.58 3.49 -11.82
C PRO A 214 4.60 2.70 -13.12
N SER A 215 5.77 2.32 -13.63
CA SER A 215 5.90 1.55 -14.88
C SER A 215 5.45 0.10 -14.72
N LYS A 216 5.73 -0.54 -13.58
CA LYS A 216 5.23 -1.90 -13.27
C LYS A 216 3.72 -1.92 -13.08
N VAL A 217 3.21 -0.96 -12.31
CA VAL A 217 1.77 -0.85 -12.07
C VAL A 217 1.02 -0.56 -13.37
N SER A 218 1.53 0.37 -14.19
CA SER A 218 0.95 0.66 -15.50
C SER A 218 1.03 -0.55 -16.43
N GLY A 219 2.14 -1.31 -16.41
CA GLY A 219 2.27 -2.55 -17.17
C GLY A 219 1.19 -3.57 -16.82
N PHE A 220 0.93 -3.81 -15.53
CA PHE A 220 -0.17 -4.68 -15.10
C PHE A 220 -1.55 -4.21 -15.59
N LEU A 221 -1.78 -2.90 -15.63
CA LEU A 221 -3.05 -2.33 -16.06
C LEU A 221 -3.28 -2.37 -17.57
N ARG A 222 -2.26 -2.73 -18.36
CA ARG A 222 -2.38 -2.93 -19.82
C ARG A 222 -2.92 -4.30 -20.23
N PHE A 223 -3.52 -5.04 -19.29
CA PHE A 223 -4.29 -6.24 -19.62
C PHE A 223 -5.36 -5.93 -20.69
N PRO A 224 -5.62 -6.81 -21.67
CA PRO A 224 -5.01 -8.12 -21.91
C PRO A 224 -3.83 -8.10 -22.91
N ASN A 225 -3.22 -6.95 -23.23
CA ASN A 225 -2.17 -6.86 -24.23
C ASN A 225 -0.91 -7.66 -23.79
N PRO A 226 -0.58 -8.81 -24.42
CA PRO A 226 0.48 -9.71 -23.92
C PRO A 226 1.87 -9.06 -23.92
N GLN A 227 2.16 -8.21 -24.90
CA GLN A 227 3.47 -7.57 -25.02
C GLN A 227 3.71 -6.57 -23.89
N CYS A 228 2.65 -5.91 -23.41
CA CYS A 228 2.75 -4.82 -22.44
C CYS A 228 2.35 -5.23 -21.02
N TRP A 229 1.69 -6.38 -20.86
CA TRP A 229 1.13 -6.82 -19.59
C TRP A 229 2.17 -7.47 -18.69
N ASP A 230 2.42 -6.85 -17.54
CA ASP A 230 3.30 -7.35 -16.47
C ASP A 230 2.45 -8.02 -15.36
N PRO A 231 2.57 -9.34 -15.13
CA PRO A 231 1.78 -10.05 -14.12
C PRO A 231 2.26 -9.86 -12.67
N SER A 232 3.27 -9.03 -12.39
CA SER A 232 3.81 -8.79 -11.04
C SER A 232 2.76 -8.45 -9.97
N LEU A 233 1.74 -7.66 -10.30
CA LEU A 233 0.68 -7.30 -9.33
C LEU A 233 -0.26 -8.47 -9.02
N LEU A 234 -0.41 -9.46 -9.91
CA LEU A 234 -1.17 -10.67 -9.60
C LEU A 234 -0.52 -11.47 -8.47
N VAL A 235 0.82 -11.48 -8.42
CA VAL A 235 1.57 -12.11 -7.34
C VAL A 235 1.30 -11.44 -5.99
N VAL A 236 0.94 -10.14 -5.98
CA VAL A 236 0.52 -9.43 -4.75
C VAL A 236 -0.81 -9.96 -4.22
N VAL A 237 -1.71 -10.38 -5.10
CA VAL A 237 -2.96 -11.06 -4.67
C VAL A 237 -2.62 -12.39 -4.00
N LEU A 238 -1.72 -13.18 -4.61
CA LEU A 238 -1.32 -14.49 -4.11
C LEU A 238 -0.51 -14.43 -2.80
N GLY A 239 0.44 -13.49 -2.68
CA GLY A 239 1.32 -13.36 -1.51
C GLY A 239 0.83 -12.40 -0.42
N GLY A 240 -0.14 -11.54 -0.74
CA GLY A 240 -0.65 -10.50 0.17
C GLY A 240 -2.12 -10.71 0.56
N VAL A 241 -3.01 -10.76 -0.42
CA VAL A 241 -4.47 -10.83 -0.20
C VAL A 241 -4.89 -12.20 0.33
N LEU A 242 -4.45 -13.30 -0.30
CA LEU A 242 -4.83 -14.65 0.13
C LEU A 242 -4.31 -14.98 1.54
N PRO A 243 -3.04 -14.71 1.91
CA PRO A 243 -2.58 -14.93 3.28
C PRO A 243 -3.30 -14.05 4.29
N ASN A 244 -3.63 -12.80 3.95
CA ASN A 244 -4.49 -11.96 4.79
C ASN A 244 -5.88 -12.56 5.01
N MET A 245 -6.47 -13.15 3.98
CA MET A 245 -7.77 -13.80 4.06
C MET A 245 -7.75 -15.01 5.00
N ILE A 246 -6.74 -15.88 4.82
CA ILE A 246 -6.52 -17.06 5.66
C ILE A 246 -6.30 -16.62 7.12
N HIS A 247 -5.42 -15.65 7.34
CA HIS A 247 -5.13 -15.12 8.66
C HIS A 247 -6.36 -14.49 9.33
N TYR A 248 -7.14 -13.70 8.60
CA TYR A 248 -8.39 -13.13 9.11
C TYR A 248 -9.40 -14.22 9.50
N ALA A 249 -9.56 -15.26 8.67
CA ALA A 249 -10.43 -16.37 8.99
C ALA A 249 -10.01 -17.10 10.27
N PHE A 250 -8.71 -17.35 10.45
CA PHE A 250 -8.16 -17.92 11.69
C PHE A 250 -8.41 -17.01 12.90
N LEU A 251 -8.19 -15.70 12.76
CA LEU A 251 -8.41 -14.73 13.84
C LEU A 251 -9.88 -14.74 14.30
N ILE A 252 -10.84 -14.70 13.36
CA ILE A 252 -12.27 -14.73 13.69
C ILE A 252 -12.66 -16.08 14.31
N ASN A 253 -12.20 -17.21 13.76
CA ASN A 253 -12.54 -18.54 14.26
C ASN A 253 -11.96 -18.82 15.66
N LYS A 254 -10.73 -18.37 15.93
CA LYS A 254 -10.11 -18.46 17.26
C LYS A 254 -10.92 -17.70 18.29
N ASN A 255 -11.36 -16.48 17.97
CA ASN A 255 -12.17 -15.67 18.89
C ASN A 255 -13.57 -16.26 19.14
N LYS A 256 -14.20 -16.88 18.13
CA LYS A 256 -15.45 -17.63 18.33
C LYS A 256 -15.29 -18.79 19.32
N LYS A 257 -14.16 -19.52 19.24
CA LYS A 257 -13.86 -20.66 20.14
C LYS A 257 -13.52 -20.24 21.58
N LEU A 258 -12.92 -19.07 21.77
CA LEU A 258 -12.68 -18.47 23.10
C LEU A 258 -13.95 -17.81 23.70
N GLY A 259 -15.08 -17.86 23.01
CA GLY A 259 -16.25 -17.02 23.29
C GLY A 259 -17.10 -17.47 24.48
N ASN A 260 -16.83 -16.87 25.63
CA ASN A 260 -17.79 -16.53 26.70
C ASN A 260 -18.81 -15.44 26.23
N GLY A 261 -19.47 -15.61 25.08
CA GLY A 261 -20.54 -14.70 24.62
C GLY A 261 -20.13 -13.35 24.00
N GLN A 262 -18.84 -13.04 23.80
CA GLN A 262 -18.41 -11.82 23.10
C GLN A 262 -18.47 -11.98 21.56
N SER A 263 -19.14 -11.04 20.88
CA SER A 263 -19.39 -11.07 19.43
C SER A 263 -18.25 -10.54 18.54
N LYS A 264 -17.22 -9.89 19.11
CA LYS A 264 -16.12 -9.26 18.37
C LYS A 264 -14.74 -9.68 18.91
N PRO A 265 -13.72 -9.86 18.05
CA PRO A 265 -12.34 -10.04 18.48
C PRO A 265 -11.85 -8.90 19.38
N LYS A 266 -11.04 -9.24 20.38
CA LYS A 266 -10.32 -8.25 21.20
C LYS A 266 -8.93 -8.01 20.60
N PRO A 267 -8.52 -6.75 20.37
CA PRO A 267 -7.14 -6.43 19.99
C PRO A 267 -6.14 -6.92 21.04
N LYS A 268 -4.90 -7.19 20.60
CA LYS A 268 -3.82 -7.64 21.50
C LYS A 268 -3.48 -6.59 22.55
N PHE A 269 -3.50 -5.31 22.17
CA PHE A 269 -3.24 -4.22 23.09
C PHE A 269 -4.54 -3.68 23.70
N ASN A 270 -4.58 -3.61 25.04
CA ASN A 270 -5.78 -3.25 25.82
C ASN A 270 -6.20 -1.78 25.71
N TRP A 271 -5.33 -0.89 25.22
CA TRP A 271 -5.64 0.52 24.96
C TRP A 271 -6.25 0.76 23.57
N GLU A 272 -6.42 -0.30 22.77
CA GLU A 272 -7.06 -0.23 21.46
C GLU A 272 -8.43 -0.91 21.49
N SER A 273 -9.23 -0.64 20.46
CA SER A 273 -10.57 -1.19 20.31
C SER A 273 -10.77 -1.73 18.90
N TRP A 274 -11.62 -2.74 18.76
CA TRP A 274 -11.93 -3.34 17.46
C TRP A 274 -12.78 -2.38 16.62
N GLN A 275 -12.15 -1.75 15.64
CA GLN A 275 -12.74 -0.71 14.77
C GLN A 275 -12.75 -1.13 13.29
N VAL A 276 -12.93 -2.42 13.04
CA VAL A 276 -13.03 -2.95 11.67
C VAL A 276 -14.36 -2.53 11.02
N PRO A 277 -14.36 -1.92 9.81
CA PRO A 277 -15.59 -1.51 9.15
C PRO A 277 -16.53 -2.68 8.86
N THR A 278 -17.81 -2.53 9.20
CA THR A 278 -18.87 -3.55 9.07
C THR A 278 -19.91 -3.24 7.98
N ARG A 279 -19.79 -2.09 7.30
CA ARG A 279 -20.72 -1.67 6.24
C ARG A 279 -20.75 -2.65 5.06
N LYS A 280 -21.94 -2.86 4.53
CA LYS A 280 -22.22 -3.77 3.40
C LYS A 280 -22.99 -3.10 2.25
N ASP A 281 -23.40 -1.86 2.45
CA ASP A 281 -24.07 -1.00 1.48
C ASP A 281 -23.21 -0.82 0.22
N ILE A 282 -23.85 -1.06 -0.93
CA ILE A 282 -23.34 -0.72 -2.25
C ILE A 282 -24.20 0.45 -2.71
N ASP A 283 -23.65 1.66 -2.60
CA ASP A 283 -24.31 2.89 -3.03
C ASP A 283 -23.65 3.44 -4.32
N SER A 284 -24.34 4.39 -4.96
CA SER A 284 -23.82 5.08 -6.15
C SER A 284 -22.51 5.82 -5.84
N LYS A 285 -22.37 6.34 -4.61
CA LYS A 285 -21.14 6.99 -4.14
C LYS A 285 -19.94 6.04 -4.20
N LEU A 286 -20.07 4.81 -3.69
CA LEU A 286 -19.03 3.79 -3.77
C LEU A 286 -18.60 3.52 -5.21
N LEU A 287 -19.56 3.30 -6.10
CA LEU A 287 -19.28 2.97 -7.50
C LEU A 287 -18.63 4.14 -8.23
N MET A 288 -19.16 5.35 -8.08
CA MET A 288 -18.62 6.56 -8.69
C MET A 288 -17.22 6.87 -8.14
N GLY A 289 -17.04 6.81 -6.83
CA GLY A 289 -15.74 7.02 -6.19
C GLY A 289 -14.70 5.99 -6.63
N ALA A 290 -15.08 4.71 -6.69
CA ALA A 290 -14.20 3.65 -7.17
C ALA A 290 -13.83 3.85 -8.65
N ALA A 291 -14.79 4.22 -9.51
CA ALA A 291 -14.52 4.51 -10.91
C ALA A 291 -13.56 5.70 -11.08
N ILE A 292 -13.80 6.82 -10.39
CA ILE A 292 -12.92 8.01 -10.42
C ILE A 292 -11.51 7.64 -9.93
N PHE A 293 -11.41 6.88 -8.85
CA PHE A 293 -10.13 6.37 -8.35
C PHE A 293 -9.42 5.52 -9.40
N GLY A 294 -10.14 4.61 -10.06
CA GLY A 294 -9.60 3.75 -11.11
C GLY A 294 -9.13 4.53 -12.33
N VAL A 295 -9.82 5.60 -12.74
CA VAL A 295 -9.34 6.50 -13.80
C VAL A 295 -8.01 7.16 -13.39
N GLY A 296 -7.95 7.78 -12.22
CA GLY A 296 -6.71 8.42 -11.74
C GLY A 296 -5.55 7.42 -11.59
N TRP A 297 -5.85 6.23 -11.08
CA TRP A 297 -4.88 5.16 -10.91
C TRP A 297 -4.42 4.57 -12.25
N GLY A 298 -5.32 4.38 -13.22
CA GLY A 298 -4.97 3.93 -14.58
C GLY A 298 -4.20 4.96 -15.38
N LEU A 299 -4.41 6.25 -15.11
CA LEU A 299 -3.65 7.32 -15.75
C LEU A 299 -2.18 7.31 -15.35
N MET A 300 -1.81 6.97 -14.11
CA MET A 300 -0.42 7.10 -13.67
C MET A 300 0.19 5.88 -13.01
N GLY A 301 -0.58 4.86 -12.66
CA GLY A 301 -0.12 3.71 -11.88
C GLY A 301 0.23 4.03 -10.42
N ILE A 302 -0.08 5.24 -9.92
CA ILE A 302 0.29 5.68 -8.57
C ILE A 302 -0.91 5.62 -7.63
N CYS A 303 -0.73 4.95 -6.50
CA CYS A 303 -1.69 4.90 -5.38
C CYS A 303 -1.17 5.73 -4.19
N PRO A 304 -2.03 6.08 -3.21
CA PRO A 304 -1.64 6.88 -2.04
C PRO A 304 -0.51 6.27 -1.20
N GLY A 305 -0.48 4.93 -1.06
CA GLY A 305 0.61 4.23 -0.36
C GLY A 305 1.95 4.37 -1.07
N PRO A 306 2.08 3.86 -2.31
CA PRO A 306 3.25 4.09 -3.16
C PRO A 306 3.70 5.55 -3.21
N ALA A 307 2.78 6.52 -3.32
CA ALA A 307 3.12 7.94 -3.38
C ALA A 307 3.86 8.43 -2.11
N LEU A 308 3.45 7.99 -0.92
CA LEU A 308 4.16 8.32 0.34
C LEU A 308 5.54 7.67 0.42
N VAL A 309 5.67 6.44 -0.06
CA VAL A 309 6.96 5.75 -0.11
C VAL A 309 7.89 6.42 -1.13
N SER A 310 7.37 6.77 -2.30
CA SER A 310 8.10 7.55 -3.31
C SER A 310 8.52 8.92 -2.79
N LEU A 311 7.73 9.57 -1.93
CA LEU A 311 8.12 10.82 -1.27
C LEU A 311 9.32 10.58 -0.36
N GLY A 312 9.29 9.53 0.46
CA GLY A 312 10.42 9.13 1.29
C GLY A 312 11.69 8.88 0.48
N SER A 313 11.57 8.17 -0.65
CA SER A 313 12.71 7.95 -1.56
C SER A 313 13.24 9.26 -2.12
N ALA A 314 12.36 10.15 -2.58
CA ALA A 314 12.74 11.42 -3.18
C ALA A 314 13.47 12.33 -2.18
N LEU A 315 12.98 12.40 -0.94
CA LEU A 315 13.62 13.16 0.13
C LEU A 315 15.02 12.61 0.42
N ILE A 316 15.17 11.29 0.52
CA ILE A 316 16.45 10.64 0.78
C ILE A 316 17.44 10.84 -0.36
N ASP A 317 17.00 10.69 -1.61
CA ASP A 317 17.85 10.88 -2.77
C ASP A 317 18.34 12.34 -2.86
N VAL A 318 17.49 13.32 -2.56
CA VAL A 318 17.90 14.75 -2.48
C VAL A 318 18.87 14.98 -1.31
N CYS A 319 18.60 14.44 -0.13
CA CYS A 319 19.46 14.60 1.06
C CYS A 319 20.87 14.02 0.85
N PHE A 320 21.00 12.90 0.14
CA PHE A 320 22.29 12.28 -0.17
C PHE A 320 22.93 12.79 -1.48
N GLY A 321 22.33 13.80 -2.12
CA GLY A 321 22.87 14.42 -3.35
C GLY A 321 22.80 13.54 -4.60
N SER A 322 22.09 12.41 -4.56
CA SER A 322 21.90 11.48 -5.68
C SER A 322 20.61 11.72 -6.48
N GLY A 323 19.70 12.54 -5.96
CA GLY A 323 18.37 12.78 -6.52
C GLY A 323 18.19 14.15 -7.16
N SER A 324 17.21 14.25 -8.06
CA SER A 324 16.79 15.52 -8.66
C SER A 324 15.66 16.18 -7.85
N TRP A 325 15.75 17.50 -7.64
CA TRP A 325 14.64 18.30 -7.11
C TRP A 325 13.37 18.19 -7.96
N GLN A 326 13.53 17.82 -9.24
CA GLN A 326 12.42 17.55 -10.15
C GLN A 326 11.61 16.33 -9.72
N GLY A 327 12.26 15.22 -9.36
CA GLY A 327 11.59 14.01 -8.86
C GLY A 327 10.77 14.30 -7.60
N LEU A 328 11.36 15.01 -6.63
CA LEU A 328 10.67 15.45 -5.42
C LEU A 328 9.47 16.37 -5.75
N GLY A 329 9.66 17.32 -6.65
CA GLY A 329 8.58 18.22 -7.10
C GLY A 329 7.42 17.48 -7.75
N LYS A 330 7.69 16.42 -8.53
CA LYS A 330 6.67 15.60 -9.19
C LYS A 330 5.86 14.76 -8.20
N VAL A 331 6.53 14.08 -7.28
CA VAL A 331 5.84 13.33 -6.22
C VAL A 331 5.02 14.26 -5.32
N SER A 332 5.58 15.42 -4.98
CA SER A 332 4.88 16.45 -4.19
C SER A 332 3.66 17.01 -4.93
N THR A 333 3.75 17.19 -6.25
CA THR A 333 2.61 17.61 -7.08
C THR A 333 1.47 16.59 -7.01
N PHE A 334 1.78 15.31 -7.16
CA PHE A 334 0.78 14.23 -7.05
C PHE A 334 0.16 14.20 -5.64
N LEU A 335 0.98 14.22 -4.59
CA LEU A 335 0.48 14.16 -3.21
C LEU A 335 -0.35 15.38 -2.82
N GLY A 336 0.08 16.58 -3.21
CA GLY A 336 -0.65 17.83 -2.93
C GLY A 336 -2.02 17.83 -3.59
N THR A 337 -2.08 17.49 -4.88
CA THR A 337 -3.35 17.41 -5.63
C THR A 337 -4.23 16.26 -5.15
N MET A 338 -3.64 15.15 -4.72
CA MET A 338 -4.36 14.07 -4.03
C MET A 338 -5.02 14.53 -2.73
N LEU A 339 -4.31 15.30 -1.90
CA LEU A 339 -4.89 15.87 -0.68
C LEU A 339 -6.02 16.87 -0.99
N LEU A 340 -5.86 17.70 -2.02
CA LEU A 340 -6.93 18.58 -2.50
C LEU A 340 -8.16 17.79 -2.94
N GLY A 341 -7.96 16.70 -3.70
CA GLY A 341 -9.05 15.80 -4.10
C GLY A 341 -9.75 15.15 -2.91
N MET A 342 -8.98 14.71 -1.91
CA MET A 342 -9.53 14.17 -0.66
C MET A 342 -10.33 15.20 0.13
N ALA A 343 -9.91 16.47 0.13
CA ALA A 343 -10.64 17.56 0.78
C ALA A 343 -11.97 17.83 0.06
N ALA A 344 -11.95 17.93 -1.27
CA ALA A 344 -13.14 18.15 -2.08
C ALA A 344 -14.16 17.00 -1.94
N GLY A 345 -13.69 15.75 -2.01
CA GLY A 345 -14.55 14.57 -1.89
C GLY A 345 -15.19 14.36 -0.53
N GLY A 346 -14.70 15.03 0.52
CA GLY A 346 -15.31 14.98 1.85
C GLY A 346 -16.64 15.72 1.94
N SER A 347 -16.93 16.58 0.96
CA SER A 347 -18.13 17.41 0.90
C SER A 347 -19.24 16.81 0.01
N ILE A 348 -18.99 15.65 -0.60
CA ILE A 348 -19.86 14.97 -1.58
C ILE A 348 -20.56 13.78 -0.93
#